data_AF-A0A1X7SIN0-F1
#
_entry.id   AF-A0A1X7SIN0-F1
#
_cell.length_a   1.000
_cell.length_b   1.000
_cell.length_c   1.000
_cell.angle_alpha   90.00
_cell.angle_beta   90.00
_cell.angle_gamma   90.00
#
_symmetry.space_group_name_H-M   'P 1'
#
loop_
_entity.id
_entity.type
_entity.pdbx_description
1 polymer ?
#
loop_
_entity_poly.entity_id
_entity_poly.type
_entity_poly.pdbx_seq_one_letter_code
_entity_poly.pdbx_strand_id
1 'polypeptide(L)'
;IYLMHNGNCYTNGSYFWDNIVNAVNEAISCVLPGTSLTTGQWVRVADPDDPVDCNSNSASDPFRCTSVTSPDATINLYLAQGLPVAQEGWYKCCLPTNCSTPGTNIIFANIFSKRRL
;
A
#
# COMPACT_ATOMS: atom_id res chain seq x y z
N ILE A 1 -6.64 8.25 -9.51
CA ILE A 1 -6.09 7.21 -8.60
C ILE A 1 -7.05 7.00 -7.45
N TYR A 2 -7.26 5.78 -6.97
CA TYR A 2 -8.09 5.47 -5.80
C TYR A 2 -7.52 4.29 -5.02
N LEU A 3 -8.02 4.10 -3.79
CA LEU A 3 -7.77 2.90 -3.00
C LEU A 3 -8.94 1.93 -3.18
N MET A 4 -8.67 0.64 -3.23
CA MET A 4 -9.70 -0.39 -3.27
C MET A 4 -9.36 -1.50 -2.28
N HIS A 5 -10.37 -1.99 -1.59
CA HIS A 5 -10.23 -3.09 -0.65
C HIS A 5 -11.54 -3.88 -0.64
N ASN A 6 -11.46 -5.20 -0.79
CA ASN A 6 -12.62 -6.10 -0.87
C ASN A 6 -13.71 -5.62 -1.85
N GLY A 7 -13.29 -5.13 -3.02
CA GLY A 7 -14.18 -4.64 -4.09
C GLY A 7 -14.81 -3.27 -3.86
N ASN A 8 -14.56 -2.61 -2.72
CA ASN A 8 -15.06 -1.27 -2.43
C ASN A 8 -13.99 -0.22 -2.73
N CYS A 9 -14.40 0.90 -3.31
CA CYS A 9 -13.53 2.05 -3.56
C CYS A 9 -13.48 2.98 -2.33
N TYR A 10 -12.28 3.44 -2.02
CA TYR A 10 -11.96 4.28 -0.87
C TYR A 10 -11.27 5.55 -1.32
N THR A 11 -11.57 6.65 -0.63
CA THR A 11 -11.01 7.97 -0.90
C THR A 11 -9.63 8.13 -0.25
N ASN A 12 -8.94 9.21 -0.61
CA ASN A 12 -7.64 9.56 -0.05
C ASN A 12 -7.68 9.69 1.48
N GLY A 13 -6.71 9.08 2.18
CA GLY A 13 -6.60 9.12 3.63
C GLY A 13 -7.47 8.09 4.37
N SER A 14 -8.06 7.13 3.66
CA SER A 14 -8.88 6.07 4.28
C SER A 14 -8.08 5.19 5.25
N TYR A 15 -8.78 4.62 6.25
CA TYR A 15 -8.20 3.84 7.34
C TYR A 15 -8.42 2.34 7.16
N PHE A 16 -7.37 1.57 7.43
CA PHE A 16 -7.35 0.12 7.34
C PHE A 16 -6.69 -0.48 8.57
N TRP A 17 -7.28 -1.54 9.10
CA TRP A 17 -6.70 -2.29 10.21
C TRP A 17 -5.84 -3.44 9.67
N ASP A 18 -4.71 -3.71 10.31
CA ASP A 18 -3.82 -4.79 9.91
C ASP A 18 -4.52 -6.14 9.76
N ASN A 19 -5.47 -6.42 10.66
CA ASN A 19 -6.20 -7.68 10.70
C ASN A 19 -7.19 -7.87 9.54
N ILE A 20 -7.48 -6.84 8.76
CA ILE A 20 -8.31 -6.93 7.54
C ILE A 20 -7.48 -6.74 6.27
N VAL A 21 -6.17 -6.55 6.38
CA VAL A 21 -5.25 -6.42 5.24
C VAL A 21 -4.15 -7.47 5.35
N ASN A 22 -4.53 -8.69 5.74
CA ASN A 22 -3.59 -9.73 6.17
C ASN A 22 -3.34 -10.82 5.11
N ALA A 23 -3.94 -10.68 3.92
CA ALA A 23 -3.87 -11.66 2.86
C ALA A 23 -3.89 -10.98 1.48
N VAL A 24 -3.44 -11.71 0.45
CA VAL A 24 -3.37 -11.21 -0.93
C VAL A 24 -4.74 -10.75 -1.44
N ASN A 25 -5.81 -11.49 -1.14
CA ASN A 25 -7.18 -11.15 -1.52
C ASN A 25 -7.81 -10.06 -0.64
N GLU A 26 -7.15 -9.68 0.45
CA GLU A 26 -7.58 -8.62 1.38
C GLU A 26 -6.68 -7.38 1.27
N ALA A 27 -5.80 -7.31 0.26
CA ALA A 27 -4.85 -6.23 0.11
C ALA A 27 -5.53 -4.86 -0.08
N ILE A 28 -4.83 -3.80 0.32
CA ILE A 28 -5.14 -2.44 -0.12
C ILE A 28 -4.58 -2.31 -1.54
N SER A 29 -5.47 -2.21 -2.52
CA SER A 29 -5.11 -1.96 -3.91
C SER A 29 -5.04 -0.46 -4.14
N CYS A 30 -3.89 0.04 -4.57
CA CYS A 30 -3.77 1.38 -5.11
C CYS A 30 -3.87 1.29 -6.63
N VAL A 31 -4.88 1.94 -7.23
CA VAL A 31 -5.27 1.73 -8.63
C VAL A 31 -5.26 3.04 -9.42
N LEU A 32 -4.63 3.02 -10.59
CA LEU A 32 -4.69 4.08 -11.60
C LEU A 32 -5.30 3.53 -12.91
N PRO A 33 -6.60 3.76 -13.16
CA PRO A 33 -7.31 3.18 -14.30
C PRO A 33 -6.76 3.62 -15.66
N GLY A 34 -6.82 2.72 -16.64
CA GLY A 34 -6.49 3.01 -18.04
C GLY A 34 -5.02 3.35 -18.28
N THR A 35 -4.12 2.91 -17.40
CA THR A 35 -2.69 3.15 -17.49
C THR A 35 -1.91 1.88 -17.22
N SER A 36 -0.69 1.79 -17.77
CA SER A 36 0.21 0.68 -17.45
C SER A 36 1.15 1.03 -16.30
N LEU A 37 1.40 0.08 -15.40
CA LEU A 37 2.35 0.24 -14.31
C LEU A 37 3.77 0.26 -14.88
N THR A 38 4.56 1.28 -14.54
CA THR A 38 5.98 1.32 -14.90
C THR A 38 6.83 0.83 -13.74
N THR A 39 6.64 1.44 -12.56
CA THR A 39 7.30 1.02 -11.33
C THR A 39 6.29 1.00 -10.19
N GLY A 40 5.60 2.12 -9.97
CA GLY A 40 4.80 2.44 -8.80
C GLY A 40 5.53 2.19 -7.47
N GLN A 41 4.91 2.60 -6.35
CA GLN A 41 5.53 2.40 -5.04
C GLN A 41 4.56 2.62 -3.89
N TRP A 42 4.74 1.86 -2.81
CA TRP A 42 4.26 2.24 -1.48
C TRP A 42 5.43 2.77 -0.66
N VAL A 43 5.20 3.87 0.05
CA VAL A 43 6.21 4.55 0.87
C VAL A 43 5.58 4.95 2.20
N ARG A 44 6.34 4.82 3.28
CA ARG A 44 5.92 5.33 4.59
C ARG A 44 6.10 6.84 4.62
N VAL A 45 5.13 7.59 5.14
CA VAL A 45 5.27 9.05 5.22
C VAL A 45 6.29 9.45 6.30
N ALA A 46 6.38 8.67 7.38
CA ALA A 46 7.36 8.89 8.45
C ALA A 46 8.82 8.68 8.00
N ASP A 47 9.02 7.87 6.95
CA ASP A 47 10.32 7.64 6.32
C ASP A 47 10.16 7.71 4.79
N PRO A 48 10.10 8.92 4.23
CA PRO A 48 9.78 9.11 2.81
C PRO A 48 10.90 8.67 1.87
N ASP A 49 12.10 8.46 2.40
CA ASP A 49 13.29 8.01 1.67
C ASP A 49 13.42 6.48 1.67
N ASP A 50 12.68 5.78 2.55
CA ASP A 50 12.64 4.31 2.62
C ASP A 50 11.29 3.76 2.13
N PRO A 51 11.24 3.24 0.88
CA PRO A 51 10.06 2.57 0.36
C PRO A 51 9.67 1.37 1.21
N VAL A 52 8.40 0.99 1.16
CA VAL A 52 7.96 -0.27 1.75
C VAL A 52 8.70 -1.42 1.04
N ASP A 53 9.48 -2.20 1.78
CA ASP A 53 10.12 -3.41 1.26
C ASP A 53 9.10 -4.54 1.11
N CYS A 54 8.57 -4.66 -0.09
CA CYS A 54 7.59 -5.68 -0.46
C CYS A 54 8.15 -7.12 -0.50
N ASN A 55 9.47 -7.30 -0.45
CA ASN A 55 10.16 -8.58 -0.66
C ASN A 55 10.89 -9.09 0.59
N SER A 56 10.76 -8.40 1.71
CA SER A 56 11.43 -8.80 2.94
C SER A 56 10.95 -10.16 3.41
N ASN A 57 11.85 -11.11 3.67
CA ASN A 57 11.48 -12.38 4.32
C ASN A 57 11.55 -12.31 5.86
N SER A 58 11.64 -11.10 6.42
CA SER A 58 11.78 -10.89 7.85
C SER A 58 10.44 -10.83 8.58
N ALA A 59 10.39 -11.41 9.78
CA ALA A 59 9.27 -11.22 10.70
C ALA A 59 9.26 -9.83 11.36
N SER A 60 10.26 -8.98 11.13
CA SER A 60 10.21 -7.56 11.54
C SER A 60 9.61 -6.67 10.44
N ASP A 61 9.35 -7.24 9.26
CA ASP A 61 8.93 -6.51 8.07
C ASP A 61 7.75 -7.24 7.40
N PRO A 62 6.53 -6.92 7.84
CA PRO A 62 5.34 -7.68 7.51
C PRO A 62 4.85 -7.40 6.08
N PHE A 63 5.39 -6.40 5.38
CA PHE A 63 4.81 -5.92 4.14
C PHE A 63 5.06 -6.87 2.99
N ARG A 64 4.01 -7.08 2.21
CA ARG A 64 4.06 -7.81 0.96
C ARG A 64 3.26 -7.05 -0.08
N CYS A 65 3.71 -7.13 -1.32
CA CYS A 65 3.04 -6.47 -2.42
C CYS A 65 2.87 -7.38 -3.62
N THR A 66 1.88 -7.08 -4.43
CA THR A 66 1.74 -7.63 -5.78
C THR A 66 1.39 -6.49 -6.72
N SER A 67 1.72 -6.63 -7.99
CA SER A 67 1.46 -5.60 -8.99
C SER A 67 0.67 -6.16 -10.18
N VAL A 68 -0.23 -5.35 -10.71
CA VAL A 68 -0.87 -5.59 -12.01
C VAL A 68 -0.43 -4.49 -12.96
N THR A 69 0.16 -4.91 -14.08
CA THR A 69 0.74 -3.97 -15.04
C THR A 69 -0.31 -3.30 -15.91
N SER A 70 -1.40 -3.98 -16.30
CA SER A 70 -2.39 -3.50 -17.28
C SER A 70 -3.69 -4.31 -17.14
N PRO A 71 -4.88 -3.79 -17.49
CA PRO A 71 -5.17 -2.47 -18.07
C PRO A 71 -5.14 -1.31 -17.07
N ASP A 72 -5.20 -1.61 -15.77
CA ASP A 72 -5.21 -0.65 -14.69
C ASP A 72 -3.97 -0.85 -13.81
N ALA A 73 -3.03 0.09 -13.88
CA ALA A 73 -1.82 0.07 -13.07
C ALA A 73 -2.21 -0.05 -11.60
N THR A 74 -1.83 -1.17 -10.97
CA THR A 74 -2.21 -1.47 -9.61
C THR A 74 -1.02 -1.97 -8.82
N ILE A 75 -0.85 -1.45 -7.60
CA ILE A 75 0.02 -2.04 -6.59
C ILE A 75 -0.79 -2.33 -5.33
N ASN A 76 -0.80 -3.59 -4.96
CA ASN A 76 -1.46 -4.11 -3.79
C ASN A 76 -0.49 -4.14 -2.62
N LEU A 77 -0.97 -3.81 -1.42
CA LEU A 77 -0.23 -3.92 -0.17
C LEU A 77 -1.01 -4.81 0.80
N TYR A 78 -0.36 -5.83 1.35
CA TYR A 78 -0.89 -6.67 2.43
C TYR A 78 0.20 -7.04 3.43
N LEU A 79 -0.23 -7.58 4.57
CA LEU A 79 0.63 -7.89 5.69
C LEU A 79 0.65 -9.41 5.90
N ALA A 80 1.83 -10.04 5.81
CA ALA A 80 1.97 -11.48 6.06
C ALA A 80 1.78 -11.87 7.54
N GLN A 81 1.76 -10.87 8.42
CA GLN A 81 1.66 -11.00 9.88
C GLN A 81 1.21 -9.66 10.49
N GLY A 82 1.04 -9.60 11.81
CA GLY A 82 0.61 -8.37 12.50
C GLY A 82 1.55 -7.19 12.26
N LEU A 83 0.99 -5.98 12.31
CA LEU A 83 1.72 -4.73 12.10
C LEU A 83 2.42 -4.30 13.41
N PRO A 84 3.76 -4.20 13.46
CA PRO A 84 4.44 -3.64 14.62
C PRO A 84 4.01 -2.19 14.87
N VAL A 85 3.93 -1.78 16.14
CA VAL A 85 3.50 -0.41 16.52
C VAL A 85 4.39 0.67 15.90
N ALA A 86 5.71 0.44 15.84
CA ALA A 86 6.66 1.37 15.21
C ALA A 86 6.42 1.54 13.69
N GLN A 87 5.68 0.61 13.11
CA GLN A 87 5.33 0.56 11.71
C GLN A 87 3.89 1.02 11.45
N GLU A 88 3.12 1.44 12.45
CA GLU A 88 1.80 2.05 12.23
C GLU A 88 1.91 3.44 11.59
N GLY A 89 0.87 3.86 10.87
CA GLY A 89 0.70 5.25 10.48
C GLY A 89 0.32 5.47 9.02
N TRP A 90 0.88 6.53 8.45
CA TRP A 90 0.50 7.05 7.13
C TRP A 90 1.41 6.48 6.05
N TYR A 91 0.78 6.01 4.99
CA TYR A 91 1.43 5.47 3.81
C TYR A 91 0.96 6.26 2.60
N LYS A 92 1.86 6.44 1.64
CA LYS A 92 1.52 7.00 0.33
C LYS A 92 1.80 5.94 -0.73
N CYS A 93 0.88 5.82 -1.68
CA CYS A 93 1.07 5.08 -2.91
C CYS A 93 1.28 6.06 -4.06
N CYS A 94 2.23 5.75 -4.94
CA CYS A 94 2.54 6.53 -6.13
C CYS A 94 2.39 5.68 -7.39
N LEU A 95 1.67 6.22 -8.39
CA LEU A 95 1.41 5.57 -9.68
C LEU A 95 1.41 6.55 -10.86
N PRO A 96 1.79 6.10 -12.08
CA PRO A 96 2.26 4.76 -12.41
C PRO A 96 3.77 4.57 -12.13
N THR A 97 4.45 5.63 -11.67
CA THR A 97 5.87 5.68 -11.34
C THR A 97 6.10 5.85 -9.84
N ASN A 98 7.36 5.74 -9.42
CA ASN A 98 7.77 5.85 -8.02
C ASN A 98 7.49 7.24 -7.41
N CYS A 99 7.55 7.34 -6.08
CA CYS A 99 7.21 8.58 -5.35
C CYS A 99 8.21 9.72 -5.53
N SER A 100 9.42 9.42 -6.02
CA SER A 100 10.44 10.44 -6.32
C SER A 100 10.23 11.08 -7.69
N THR A 101 9.36 10.52 -8.55
CA THR A 101 9.06 11.06 -9.87
C THR A 101 8.15 12.29 -9.74
N PRO A 102 8.59 13.49 -10.17
CA PRO A 102 7.75 14.68 -10.13
C PRO A 102 6.46 14.48 -10.93
N GLY A 103 5.32 14.89 -10.36
CA GLY A 103 4.02 14.79 -11.02
C GLY A 103 3.41 13.38 -11.07
N THR A 104 4.01 12.38 -10.42
CA THR A 104 3.34 11.08 -10.20
C THR A 104 2.05 11.27 -9.39
N ASN A 105 1.04 10.43 -9.63
CA ASN A 105 -0.20 10.50 -8.85
C ASN A 105 0.05 9.91 -7.48
N ILE A 106 -0.47 10.57 -6.43
CA ILE A 106 -0.27 10.14 -5.05
C ILE A 106 -1.63 9.95 -4.37
N ILE A 107 -1.77 8.87 -3.61
CA ILE A 107 -2.88 8.65 -2.69
C ILE A 107 -2.38 8.13 -1.36
N PHE A 108 -3.01 8.53 -0.26
CA PHE A 108 -2.61 8.17 1.09
C PHE A 108 -3.55 7.13 1.70
N ALA A 109 -2.99 6.22 2.49
CA ALA A 109 -3.70 5.25 3.30
C ALA A 109 -3.17 5.26 4.73
N ASN A 110 -4.07 5.04 5.68
CA ASN A 110 -3.78 4.93 7.10
C ASN A 110 -3.83 3.46 7.50
N ILE A 111 -2.73 2.89 8.00
CA ILE A 111 -2.67 1.47 8.38
C ILE A 111 -2.22 1.36 9.84
N PHE A 112 -3.06 0.74 10.67
CA PHE A 112 -2.85 0.62 12.12
C PHE A 112 -3.07 -0.81 12.60
N SER A 113 -2.39 -1.22 13.67
CA SER A 113 -2.68 -2.50 14.29
C SER A 113 -3.99 -2.41 15.07
N LYS A 114 -4.87 -3.38 14.86
CA LYS A 114 -6.02 -3.54 15.74
C LYS A 114 -5.51 -4.08 17.07
N ARG A 115 -5.39 -3.21 18.07
CA ARG A 115 -5.03 -3.62 19.43
C ARG A 115 -6.01 -4.70 19.90
N ARG A 116 -5.52 -5.93 20.01
CA ARG A 116 -6.24 -7.02 20.70
C ARG A 116 -6.13 -6.70 22.19
N LEU A 117 -7.21 -6.14 22.75
CA LEU A 117 -7.39 -5.99 24.19
C LEU A 117 -7.52 -7.36 24.86
#